data_AF-Q9YBS0-F1
#
_entry.id   AF-Q9YBS0-F1
#
_cell.length_a   1.000
_cell.length_b   1.000
_cell.length_c   1.000
_cell.angle_alpha   90.00
_cell.angle_beta   90.00
_cell.angle_gamma   90.00
#
_symmetry.space_group_name_H-M   'P 1'
#
loop_
_entity.id
_entity.type
_entity.pdbx_description
1 polymer ?
#
loop_
_entity_poly.entity_id
_entity_poly.type
_entity_poly.pdbx_seq_one_letter_code
_entity_poly.pdbx_strand_id
1 'polypeptide(L)'
;MAEITAGDIFTGVLLQLGGGGILGFAAGYALKKAIKILLLVVGVFTLGLMGLAYYGVISVNWDKLALLVERAISGGGAAAASLKSYIIAATPFAASFLVGFSLGFKYG
;
A
#
# COMPACT_ATOMS: atom_id res chain seq x y z
N MET A 1 -35.10 1.56 -20.96
CA MET A 1 -34.05 0.52 -21.00
C MET A 1 -33.02 0.99 -22.01
N ALA A 2 -31.95 1.65 -21.55
CA ALA A 2 -30.94 2.18 -22.46
C ALA A 2 -30.14 0.99 -23.02
N GLU A 3 -30.16 0.82 -24.34
CA GLU A 3 -29.21 -0.04 -25.05
C GLU A 3 -27.81 0.48 -24.77
N ILE A 4 -27.15 -0.12 -23.79
CA ILE A 4 -25.72 0.06 -23.58
C ILE A 4 -25.06 -0.67 -24.76
N THR A 5 -24.78 0.10 -25.80
CA THR A 5 -24.06 -0.37 -26.99
C THR A 5 -22.67 -0.82 -26.53
N ALA A 6 -22.20 -1.96 -27.03
CA ALA A 6 -20.90 -2.53 -26.65
C ALA A 6 -19.75 -1.49 -26.67
N GLY A 7 -19.82 -0.51 -27.57
CA GLY A 7 -18.91 0.64 -27.65
C GLY A 7 -18.75 1.44 -26.35
N ASP A 8 -19.83 1.77 -25.64
CA ASP A 8 -19.77 2.58 -24.42
C ASP A 8 -19.14 1.82 -23.24
N ILE A 9 -19.34 0.49 -23.22
CA ILE A 9 -18.70 -0.40 -22.24
C ILE A 9 -17.21 -0.50 -22.50
N PHE A 10 -16.81 -0.63 -23.77
CA PHE A 10 -15.40 -0.63 -24.14
C PHE A 10 -14.74 0.70 -23.81
N THR A 11 -15.34 1.84 -24.15
CA THR A 11 -14.78 3.17 -23.82
C THR A 11 -14.75 3.43 -22.32
N GLY A 12 -15.79 3.03 -21.58
CA GLY A 12 -15.85 3.14 -20.12
C GLY A 12 -14.80 2.25 -19.43
N VAL A 13 -14.64 1.00 -19.88
CA VAL A 13 -13.62 0.08 -19.38
C VAL A 13 -12.22 0.56 -19.77
N LEU A 14 -12.01 1.12 -20.96
CA LEU A 14 -10.72 1.65 -21.38
C LEU A 14 -10.30 2.89 -20.57
N LEU A 15 -11.24 3.80 -20.28
CA LEU A 15 -11.01 4.94 -19.39
C LEU A 15 -10.75 4.50 -17.96
N GLN A 16 -11.48 3.49 -17.47
CA GLN A 16 -11.30 2.94 -16.14
C GLN A 16 -9.98 2.16 -16.01
N LEU A 17 -9.57 1.43 -17.05
CA LEU A 17 -8.28 0.75 -17.14
C LEU A 17 -7.11 1.74 -17.26
N GLY A 18 -7.25 2.77 -18.10
CA GLY A 18 -6.24 3.81 -18.28
C GLY A 18 -6.05 4.65 -17.03
N GLY A 19 -7.15 5.09 -16.42
CA GLY A 19 -7.14 5.83 -15.15
C GLY A 19 -6.56 4.98 -14.01
N GLY A 20 -6.99 3.73 -13.88
CA GLY A 20 -6.46 2.79 -12.88
C GLY A 20 -4.97 2.53 -13.04
N GLY A 21 -4.50 2.31 -14.27
CA GLY A 21 -3.08 2.08 -14.57
C GLY A 21 -2.18 3.29 -14.27
N ILE A 22 -2.59 4.50 -14.67
CA ILE A 22 -1.80 5.74 -14.42
C ILE A 22 -1.76 6.05 -12.92
N LEU A 23 -2.90 5.95 -12.23
CA LEU A 23 -2.97 6.13 -10.78
C LEU A 23 -2.17 5.05 -10.05
N GLY A 24 -2.22 3.80 -10.50
CA GLY A 24 -1.41 2.70 -10.00
C GLY A 24 0.07 3.00 -10.15
N PHE A 25 0.51 3.43 -11.33
CA PHE A 25 1.90 3.79 -11.60
C PHE A 25 2.40 4.94 -10.71
N ALA A 26 1.62 6.02 -10.61
CA ALA A 26 1.94 7.14 -9.74
C ALA A 26 1.99 6.72 -8.26
N ALA A 27 1.04 5.90 -7.81
CA ALA A 27 1.01 5.38 -6.44
C ALA A 27 2.19 4.45 -6.15
N GLY A 28 2.57 3.56 -7.08
CA GLY A 28 3.71 2.66 -6.96
C GLY A 28 5.04 3.43 -6.86
N TYR A 29 5.20 4.48 -7.66
CA TYR A 29 6.36 5.37 -7.61
C TYR A 29 6.45 6.11 -6.26
N ALA A 30 5.34 6.69 -5.80
CA ALA A 30 5.28 7.37 -4.51
C ALA A 30 5.57 6.41 -3.34
N LEU A 31 5.08 5.18 -3.41
CA LEU A 31 5.26 4.19 -2.36
C LEU A 31 6.73 3.82 -2.15
N LYS A 32 7.52 3.65 -3.21
CA LYS A 32 8.95 3.31 -3.07
C LYS A 32 9.73 4.42 -2.34
N LYS A 33 9.40 5.68 -2.62
CA LYS A 33 9.96 6.84 -1.93
C LYS A 33 9.54 6.88 -0.46
N ALA A 34 8.28 6.56 -0.16
CA ALA A 34 7.76 6.47 1.20
C ALA A 34 8.40 5.32 2.00
N ILE A 35 8.58 4.14 1.40
CA ILE A 35 9.24 2.98 2.04
C ILE A 35 10.67 3.34 2.42
N LYS A 36 11.42 4.02 1.56
CA LYS A 36 12.81 4.41 1.85
C LYS A 36 12.91 5.31 3.08
N ILE A 37 11.99 6.27 3.21
CA ILE A 37 11.89 7.15 4.39
C ILE A 37 11.47 6.36 5.63
N LEU A 38 10.46 5.48 5.49
CA LEU A 38 9.98 4.66 6.60
C LEU A 38 11.07 3.72 7.12
N LEU A 39 11.84 3.09 6.24
CA LEU A 39 12.97 2.23 6.61
C LEU A 39 14.05 3.00 7.36
N LEU A 40 14.34 4.23 6.91
CA LEU A 40 15.28 5.12 7.61
C LEU A 40 14.78 5.45 9.02
N VAL A 41 13.52 5.85 9.15
CA VAL A 41 12.91 6.19 10.45
C VAL A 41 12.92 5.00 11.39
N VAL A 42 12.51 3.81 10.92
CA VAL A 42 12.49 2.58 11.73
C VAL A 42 13.91 2.15 12.12
N GLY A 43 14.88 2.26 11.21
CA GLY A 43 16.29 1.96 11.50
C GLY A 43 16.89 2.89 12.54
N VAL A 44 16.69 4.21 12.39
CA VAL A 44 17.15 5.21 13.35
C VAL A 44 16.44 5.04 14.69
N PHE A 45 15.15 4.75 14.71
CA PHE A 45 14.40 4.47 15.93
C PHE A 45 14.95 3.25 16.66
N THR A 46 15.24 2.17 15.95
CA THR A 46 15.83 0.94 16.51
C THR A 46 17.22 1.20 17.10
N LEU A 47 18.08 1.93 16.38
CA LEU A 47 19.41 2.31 16.87
C LEU A 47 19.32 3.23 18.08
N GLY A 48 18.38 4.19 18.09
CA GLY A 48 18.10 5.06 19.23
C GLY A 48 17.67 4.28 20.47
N LEU A 49 16.78 3.29 20.31
CA LEU A 49 16.41 2.39 21.41
C LEU A 49 17.58 1.56 21.90
N MET A 50 18.43 1.03 21.03
CA MET A 50 19.64 0.29 21.42
C MET A 50 20.61 1.16 22.22
N GLY A 51 20.83 2.40 21.80
CA GLY A 51 21.69 3.35 22.52
C GLY A 51 21.14 3.74 23.88
N LEU A 52 19.82 3.91 23.98
CA LEU A 52 19.14 4.28 25.24
C LEU A 52 19.01 3.09 26.20
N ALA A 53 18.92 1.86 25.67
CA ALA A 53 19.02 0.63 26.44
C ALA A 53 20.43 0.41 27.02
N TYR A 54 21.48 0.79 26.28
CA TYR A 54 22.87 0.68 26.73
C TYR A 54 23.17 1.54 27.97
N TYR A 55 22.52 2.70 28.09
CA TYR A 55 22.64 3.58 29.25
C TYR A 55 21.81 3.15 30.48
N GLY A 56 21.00 2.09 30.38
CA GLY A 56 20.30 1.49 31.53
C GLY A 56 19.14 2.30 32.11
N VAL A 57 18.69 3.36 31.43
CA VAL A 57 17.62 4.26 31.92
C VAL A 57 16.20 3.73 31.58
N ILE A 58 16.05 2.85 30.59
CA ILE A 58 14.74 2.32 30.14
C ILE A 58 14.79 0.79 29.95
N SER A 59 13.96 0.06 30.68
CA SER A 59 13.68 -1.36 30.42
C SER A 59 12.81 -1.47 29.15
N VAL A 60 13.44 -1.79 28.01
CA VAL A 60 12.74 -1.94 26.73
C VAL A 60 11.82 -3.15 26.81
N ASN A 61 10.53 -2.89 26.93
CA ASN A 61 9.50 -3.91 27.04
C ASN A 61 9.15 -4.42 25.62
N TRP A 62 9.92 -5.40 25.14
CA TRP A 62 9.80 -5.95 23.79
C TRP A 62 8.38 -6.46 23.46
N ASP A 63 7.64 -6.95 24.45
CA ASP A 63 6.22 -7.32 24.33
C ASP A 63 5.33 -6.15 23.89
N LYS A 64 5.50 -4.96 24.48
CA LYS A 64 4.68 -3.79 24.12
C LYS A 64 5.02 -3.27 22.72
N LEU A 65 6.29 -3.35 22.32
CA LEU A 65 6.71 -3.02 20.95
C LEU A 65 6.13 -4.01 19.94
N ALA A 66 6.19 -5.32 20.24
CA ALA A 66 5.61 -6.36 19.41
C ALA A 66 4.10 -6.15 19.22
N LEU A 67 3.37 -5.85 20.31
CA LEU A 67 1.93 -5.54 20.26
C LEU A 67 1.62 -4.30 19.42
N LEU A 68 2.47 -3.27 19.45
CA LEU A 68 2.25 -2.06 18.67
C LEU A 68 2.47 -2.32 17.17
N VAL A 69 3.48 -3.11 16.83
CA VAL A 69 3.75 -3.57 15.47
C VAL A 69 2.61 -4.47 14.97
N GLU A 70 2.15 -5.41 15.80
CA GLU A 70 1.04 -6.29 15.47
C GLU A 70 -0.27 -5.51 15.26
N ARG A 71 -0.55 -4.48 16.07
CA ARG A 71 -1.68 -3.57 15.85
C ARG A 71 -1.55 -2.76 14.57
N ALA A 72 -0.35 -2.29 14.23
CA ALA A 72 -0.12 -1.57 12.97
C ALA A 72 -0.32 -2.48 11.76
N ILE A 73 0.17 -3.72 11.82
CA ILE A 73 0.03 -4.73 10.75
C ILE A 73 -1.43 -5.19 10.62
N SER A 74 -2.10 -5.52 11.73
CA SER A 74 -3.50 -5.96 11.72
C SER A 74 -4.47 -4.86 11.30
N GLY A 75 -4.19 -3.59 11.67
CA GLY A 75 -4.93 -2.42 11.17
C GLY A 75 -4.80 -2.24 9.64
N GLY A 76 -3.62 -2.47 9.08
CA GLY A 76 -3.42 -2.51 7.62
C GLY A 76 -4.11 -3.70 6.94
N GLY A 77 -4.17 -4.84 7.63
CA GLY A 77 -4.86 -6.05 7.16
C GLY A 77 -6.37 -5.88 7.00
N ALA A 78 -7.03 -5.08 7.85
CA ALA A 78 -8.45 -4.76 7.73
C ALA A 78 -8.75 -3.94 6.46
N ALA A 79 -7.91 -2.95 6.15
CA ALA A 79 -8.00 -2.19 4.89
C ALA A 79 -7.80 -3.10 3.67
N ALA A 80 -6.85 -4.05 3.75
CA ALA A 80 -6.64 -5.05 2.71
C ALA A 80 -7.86 -5.99 2.55
N ALA A 81 -8.55 -6.35 3.64
CA ALA A 81 -9.75 -7.18 3.58
C ALA A 81 -10.92 -6.46 2.90
N SER A 82 -11.11 -5.16 3.15
CA SER A 82 -12.09 -4.33 2.44
C SER A 82 -11.73 -4.19 0.95
N LEU A 83 -10.44 -4.09 0.63
CA LEU A 83 -9.94 -4.07 -0.74
C LEU A 83 -10.24 -5.37 -1.49
N LYS A 84 -10.15 -6.54 -0.84
CA LYS A 84 -10.46 -7.84 -1.47
C LYS A 84 -11.89 -7.90 -1.99
N SER A 85 -12.86 -7.36 -1.24
CA SER A 85 -14.26 -7.29 -1.68
C SER A 85 -14.43 -6.36 -2.89
N TYR A 86 -13.73 -5.21 -2.89
CA TYR A 86 -13.75 -4.24 -4.00
C TYR A 86 -13.03 -4.75 -5.26
N ILE A 87 -11.93 -5.49 -5.12
CA ILE A 87 -11.16 -6.06 -6.24
C ILE A 87 -11.99 -7.06 -7.04
N ILE A 88 -12.86 -7.82 -6.38
CA ILE A 88 -13.75 -8.79 -7.04
C ILE A 88 -14.82 -8.06 -7.88
N ALA A 89 -15.34 -6.93 -7.37
CA ALA A 89 -16.35 -6.12 -8.05
C ALA A 89 -15.79 -5.20 -9.16
N ALA A 90 -14.53 -4.76 -9.04
CA ALA A 90 -13.87 -3.81 -9.95
C ALA A 90 -12.70 -4.45 -10.70
N THR A 91 -12.86 -5.70 -11.15
CA THR A 91 -11.80 -6.53 -11.75
C THR A 91 -11.00 -5.85 -12.86
N PRO A 92 -11.59 -5.11 -13.82
CA PRO A 92 -10.81 -4.38 -14.83
C PRO A 92 -9.94 -3.28 -14.20
N PHE A 93 -10.53 -2.45 -13.34
CA PHE A 93 -9.80 -1.38 -12.64
C PHE A 93 -8.67 -1.93 -11.76
N ALA A 94 -8.95 -2.95 -10.95
CA ALA A 94 -7.97 -3.57 -10.08
C ALA A 94 -6.83 -4.23 -10.88
N ALA A 95 -7.14 -4.90 -11.99
CA ALA A 95 -6.12 -5.51 -12.85
C ALA A 95 -5.18 -4.44 -13.44
N SER A 96 -5.72 -3.37 -14.02
CA SER A 96 -4.89 -2.27 -14.54
C SER A 96 -4.13 -1.52 -13.46
N PHE A 97 -4.75 -1.28 -12.29
CA PHE A 97 -4.11 -0.64 -11.17
C PHE A 97 -2.95 -1.47 -10.63
N LEU A 98 -3.11 -2.78 -10.47
CA LEU A 98 -2.03 -3.66 -10.00
C LEU A 98 -0.89 -3.76 -11.01
N VAL A 99 -1.19 -3.82 -12.31
CA VAL A 99 -0.18 -3.79 -13.38
C VAL A 99 0.57 -2.46 -13.37
N GLY A 100 -0.15 -1.33 -13.35
CA GLY A 100 0.42 0.01 -13.26
C GLY A 100 1.24 0.20 -11.99
N PHE A 101 0.74 -0.25 -10.85
CA PHE A 101 1.40 -0.19 -9.55
C PHE A 101 2.66 -1.04 -9.49
N SER A 102 2.63 -2.27 -9.99
CA SER A 102 3.82 -3.12 -10.04
C SER A 102 4.91 -2.52 -10.93
N LEU A 103 4.54 -1.95 -12.08
CA LEU A 103 5.47 -1.22 -12.93
C LEU A 103 5.98 0.05 -12.24
N GLY A 104 5.11 0.85 -11.64
CA GLY A 104 5.50 2.06 -10.89
C GLY A 104 6.40 1.78 -9.70
N PHE A 105 6.19 0.65 -9.02
CA PHE A 105 7.04 0.19 -7.93
C PHE A 105 8.42 -0.28 -8.42
N LYS A 106 8.48 -0.93 -9.59
CA LYS A 106 9.72 -1.36 -10.23
C LYS A 106 10.55 -0.17 -10.73
N TYR A 107 9.89 0.82 -11.34
CA TYR A 107 10.53 2.01 -11.91
C TYR A 107 10.70 3.20 -10.94
N GLY A 108 10.04 3.18 -9.78
CA GLY A 108 10.22 4.17 -8.71
C GLY A 108 11.47 4.00 -7.87
#